data_AF-A0A7J9NSP9-F1
#
_entry.id   AF-A0A7J9NSP9-F1
#
_cell.length_a   1.000
_cell.length_b   1.000
_cell.length_c   1.000
_cell.angle_alpha   90.00
_cell.angle_beta   90.00
_cell.angle_gamma   90.00
#
_symmetry.space_group_name_H-M   'P 1'
#
loop_
_entity.id
_entity.type
_entity.pdbx_description
1 polymer ?
#
loop_
_entity_poly.entity_id
_entity_poly.type
_entity_poly.pdbx_seq_one_letter_code
_entity_poly.pdbx_strand_id
1 'polypeptide(L)'
;MQLFILDTDPKKAAKMHCDKHVVKMPLEAAQILSTVHHIHNSIYKEKCYKKTHEKHPCVLWASKTRKNYEWALYLLKALLSEYTYRYEKIHKSSELLKYLEYNPVKSDLNELTPFAQAIPKEYITNNAVTAYRKYYIAEKSRFCKWTKRKAPDWYLNEIKDKNNNKT
;
A
#
# COMPACT_ATOMS: atom_id res chain seq x y z
N MET A 1 7.40 -3.39 -6.67
CA MET A 1 6.83 -2.97 -5.36
C MET A 1 5.64 -2.08 -5.64
N GLN A 2 4.62 -2.09 -4.81
CA GLN A 2 3.38 -1.34 -5.00
C GLN A 2 2.87 -0.86 -3.64
N LEU A 3 2.20 0.29 -3.65
CA LEU A 3 1.25 0.66 -2.61
C LEU A 3 -0.13 0.76 -3.25
N PHE A 4 -1.04 -0.17 -2.95
CA PHE A 4 -2.42 -0.08 -3.46
C PHE A 4 -3.21 0.94 -2.64
N ILE A 5 -3.48 2.09 -3.24
CA ILE A 5 -4.23 3.18 -2.60
C ILE A 5 -5.73 2.92 -2.78
N LEU A 6 -6.29 2.00 -1.99
CA LEU A 6 -7.72 1.61 -2.12
C LEU A 6 -8.69 2.57 -1.40
N ASP A 7 -8.16 3.46 -0.57
CA ASP A 7 -8.87 4.51 0.14
C ASP A 7 -7.86 5.60 0.54
N THR A 8 -8.32 6.82 0.82
CA THR A 8 -7.45 7.88 1.33
C THR A 8 -7.10 7.66 2.81
N ASP A 9 -7.94 6.93 3.56
CA ASP A 9 -7.63 6.45 4.90
C ASP A 9 -6.86 5.11 4.82
N PRO A 10 -5.61 5.04 5.29
CA PRO A 10 -4.80 3.83 5.19
C PRO A 10 -5.39 2.64 5.95
N LYS A 11 -6.16 2.87 7.03
CA LYS A 11 -6.82 1.79 7.77
C LYS A 11 -7.97 1.18 6.97
N LYS A 12 -8.77 2.02 6.29
CA LYS A 12 -9.82 1.56 5.38
C LYS A 12 -9.19 0.85 4.17
N ALA A 13 -8.14 1.42 3.59
CA ALA A 13 -7.41 0.82 2.48
C ALA A 13 -6.92 -0.59 2.84
N ALA A 14 -6.28 -0.77 4.00
CA ALA A 14 -5.81 -2.09 4.45
C ALA A 14 -6.95 -3.12 4.57
N LYS A 15 -8.09 -2.75 5.17
CA LYS A 15 -9.27 -3.63 5.26
C LYS A 15 -9.81 -4.02 3.88
N MET A 16 -9.70 -3.13 2.89
CA MET A 16 -10.12 -3.40 1.52
C MET A 16 -9.15 -4.29 0.73
N HIS A 17 -7.92 -4.53 1.21
CA HIS A 17 -7.02 -5.46 0.54
C HIS A 17 -7.59 -6.89 0.61
N CYS A 18 -7.48 -7.59 -0.51
CA CYS A 18 -7.80 -9.01 -0.60
C CYS A 18 -6.71 -9.83 0.12
N ASP A 19 -7.05 -11.04 0.50
CA ASP A 19 -6.25 -11.93 1.34
C ASP A 19 -4.81 -12.10 0.82
N LYS A 20 -4.64 -12.42 -0.48
CA LYS A 20 -3.31 -12.53 -1.09
C LYS A 20 -2.48 -11.26 -0.96
N HIS A 21 -3.10 -10.09 -1.05
CA HIS A 21 -2.40 -8.83 -0.88
C HIS A 21 -2.16 -8.46 0.58
N VAL A 22 -3.02 -8.87 1.52
CA VAL A 22 -2.73 -8.76 2.96
C VAL A 22 -1.47 -9.56 3.32
N VAL A 23 -1.19 -10.68 2.64
CA VAL A 23 0.07 -11.43 2.78
C VAL A 23 1.26 -10.69 2.15
N LYS A 24 1.11 -10.19 0.92
CA LYS A 24 2.26 -9.66 0.13
C LYS A 24 2.61 -8.20 0.45
N MET A 25 1.61 -7.35 0.67
CA MET A 25 1.80 -5.90 0.77
C MET A 25 2.55 -5.42 2.00
N PRO A 26 2.51 -6.09 3.18
CA PRO A 26 3.39 -5.70 4.28
C PRO A 26 4.88 -5.76 3.91
N LEU A 27 5.31 -6.74 3.10
CA LEU A 27 6.69 -6.80 2.61
C LEU A 27 7.00 -5.65 1.67
N GLU A 28 6.14 -5.39 0.68
CA GLU A 28 6.37 -4.32 -0.31
C GLU A 28 6.39 -2.93 0.34
N ALA A 29 5.46 -2.65 1.26
CA ALA A 29 5.42 -1.38 2.00
C ALA A 29 6.66 -1.21 2.90
N ALA A 30 7.09 -2.27 3.59
CA ALA A 30 8.31 -2.24 4.40
C ALA A 30 9.57 -2.04 3.54
N GLN A 31 9.67 -2.64 2.35
CA GLN A 31 10.77 -2.41 1.40
C GLN A 31 10.81 -0.98 0.88
N ILE A 32 9.64 -0.40 0.58
CA ILE A 32 9.52 1.01 0.19
C ILE A 32 10.05 1.90 1.30
N LEU A 33 9.50 1.79 2.52
CA LEU A 33 9.92 2.60 3.66
C LEU A 33 11.41 2.40 3.97
N SER A 34 11.89 1.15 3.98
CA SER A 34 13.32 0.84 4.15
C SER A 34 14.19 1.56 3.13
N THR A 35 13.79 1.57 1.86
CA THR A 35 14.52 2.31 0.81
C THR A 35 14.52 3.81 1.07
N VAL A 36 13.45 4.38 1.62
CA VAL A 36 13.42 5.80 2.06
C VAL A 36 14.45 6.06 3.16
N HIS A 37 14.65 5.15 4.12
CA HIS A 37 15.72 5.28 5.12
C HIS A 37 17.11 5.32 4.50
N HIS A 38 17.36 4.54 3.44
CA HIS A 38 18.63 4.59 2.71
C HIS A 38 18.80 5.91 1.95
N ILE A 39 17.76 6.39 1.26
CA ILE A 39 17.78 7.65 0.51
C ILE A 39 18.10 8.84 1.42
N HIS A 40 17.45 8.91 2.59
CA HIS A 40 17.63 10.01 3.55
C HIS A 40 18.79 9.80 4.52
N ASN A 41 19.63 8.77 4.31
CA ASN A 41 20.77 8.43 5.15
C ASN A 41 20.42 8.34 6.66
N SER A 42 19.30 7.68 6.98
CA SER A 42 18.82 7.49 8.35
C SER A 42 19.81 6.70 9.21
N ILE A 43 19.86 7.02 10.50
CA ILE A 43 20.60 6.25 11.52
C ILE A 43 20.16 4.76 11.59
N TYR A 44 18.95 4.44 11.13
CA TYR A 44 18.42 3.07 11.14
C TYR A 44 18.51 2.35 9.79
N LYS A 45 19.14 2.94 8.77
CA LYS A 45 19.17 2.35 7.41
C LYS A 45 19.74 0.92 7.38
N GLU A 46 20.77 0.63 8.18
CA GLU A 46 21.40 -0.69 8.30
C GLU A 46 20.56 -1.70 9.11
N LYS A 47 19.52 -1.24 9.81
CA LYS A 47 18.55 -2.09 10.51
C LYS A 47 17.30 -2.38 9.66
N CYS A 48 17.16 -1.71 8.51
CA CYS A 48 16.06 -1.88 7.57
C CYS A 48 16.41 -2.88 6.47
N TYR A 49 15.46 -3.23 5.60
CA TYR A 49 15.77 -4.00 4.40
C TYR A 49 16.79 -3.25 3.51
N LYS A 50 17.59 -3.99 2.74
CA LYS A 50 18.50 -3.42 1.74
C LYS A 50 17.71 -2.57 0.74
N LYS A 51 18.28 -1.43 0.35
CA LYS A 51 17.67 -0.54 -0.64
C LYS A 51 17.33 -1.28 -1.93
N THR A 52 16.17 -0.99 -2.50
CA THR A 52 15.74 -1.62 -3.75
C THR A 52 14.79 -0.71 -4.52
N HIS A 53 14.84 -0.76 -5.86
CA HIS A 53 13.98 0.00 -6.76
C HIS A 53 13.85 1.50 -6.37
N GLU A 54 14.97 2.16 -6.11
CA GLU A 54 15.04 3.55 -5.60
C GLU A 54 14.25 4.55 -6.47
N LYS A 55 14.24 4.33 -7.79
CA LYS A 55 13.54 5.16 -8.79
C LYS A 55 12.06 4.81 -8.95
N HIS A 56 11.54 3.86 -8.17
CA HIS A 56 10.15 3.42 -8.30
C HIS A 56 9.18 4.54 -7.86
N PRO A 57 8.06 4.80 -8.57
CA PRO A 57 7.15 5.91 -8.25
C PRO A 57 6.67 5.92 -6.80
N CYS A 58 6.35 4.76 -6.22
CA CYS A 58 5.95 4.69 -4.80
C CYS A 58 7.08 5.01 -3.81
N VAL A 59 8.34 4.70 -4.15
CA VAL A 59 9.50 5.06 -3.31
C VAL A 59 9.73 6.55 -3.37
N LEU A 60 9.74 7.12 -4.58
CA LEU A 60 9.89 8.55 -4.79
C LEU A 60 8.77 9.34 -4.11
N TRP A 61 7.53 8.84 -4.15
CA TRP A 61 6.42 9.46 -3.44
C TRP A 61 6.59 9.37 -1.92
N ALA A 62 6.91 8.19 -1.37
CA ALA A 62 7.10 8.01 0.06
C ALA A 62 8.30 8.80 0.61
N SER A 63 9.32 9.10 -0.21
CA SER A 63 10.49 9.89 0.18
C SER A 63 10.30 11.40 0.08
N LYS A 64 9.21 11.88 -0.54
CA LYS A 64 9.01 13.29 -0.91
C LYS A 64 8.68 14.19 0.28
N THR A 65 7.75 13.77 1.15
CA THR A 65 7.31 14.55 2.31
C THR A 65 7.13 13.65 3.52
N ARG A 66 7.15 14.25 4.72
CA ARG A 66 6.90 13.50 5.96
C ARG A 66 5.51 12.87 5.96
N LYS A 67 4.50 13.55 5.42
CA LYS A 67 3.12 13.06 5.33
C LYS A 67 2.95 11.88 4.38
N ASN A 68 3.68 11.84 3.27
CA ASN A 68 3.68 10.68 2.38
C ASN A 68 4.26 9.44 3.07
N TYR A 69 5.40 9.62 3.76
CA TYR A 69 6.02 8.55 4.55
C TYR A 69 5.07 8.05 5.65
N GLU A 70 4.48 8.97 6.42
CA GLU A 70 3.52 8.65 7.49
C GLU A 70 2.32 7.87 6.96
N TRP A 71 1.76 8.25 5.80
CA TRP A 71 0.66 7.52 5.19
C TRP A 71 1.06 6.08 4.82
N ALA A 72 2.22 5.89 4.21
CA ALA A 72 2.74 4.56 3.88
C ALA A 72 3.03 3.72 5.12
N LEU A 73 3.55 4.33 6.19
CA LEU A 73 3.77 3.69 7.49
C LEU A 73 2.45 3.27 8.13
N TYR A 74 1.43 4.13 8.11
CA TYR A 74 0.11 3.79 8.64
C TYR A 74 -0.57 2.68 7.83
N LEU A 75 -0.39 2.66 6.51
CA LEU A 75 -0.85 1.55 5.69
C LEU A 75 -0.13 0.25 6.07
N LEU A 76 1.20 0.27 6.23
CA LEU A 76 1.96 -0.90 6.70
C LEU A 76 1.45 -1.41 8.05
N LYS A 77 1.30 -0.53 9.05
CA LYS A 77 0.77 -0.89 10.37
C LYS A 77 -0.62 -1.53 10.27
N ALA A 78 -1.51 -0.95 9.46
CA ALA A 78 -2.86 -1.47 9.27
C ALA A 78 -2.86 -2.82 8.52
N LEU A 79 -1.99 -3.00 7.52
CA LEU A 79 -1.83 -4.27 6.81
C LEU A 79 -1.27 -5.37 7.71
N LEU A 80 -0.32 -5.05 8.59
CA LEU A 80 0.21 -6.00 9.58
C LEU A 80 -0.89 -6.44 10.56
N SER A 81 -1.71 -5.50 11.02
CA SER A 81 -2.88 -5.81 11.87
C SER A 81 -3.91 -6.68 11.13
N GLU A 82 -4.21 -6.37 9.86
CA GLU A 82 -5.12 -7.19 9.05
C GLU A 82 -4.55 -8.59 8.79
N TYR A 83 -3.23 -8.72 8.59
CA TYR A 83 -2.58 -10.02 8.45
C TYR A 83 -2.78 -10.87 9.71
N THR A 84 -2.49 -10.31 10.89
CA THR A 84 -2.69 -11.02 12.15
C THR A 84 -4.15 -11.37 12.39
N TYR A 85 -5.08 -10.45 12.11
CA TYR A 85 -6.51 -10.72 12.25
C TYR A 85 -7.00 -11.86 11.33
N ARG A 86 -6.62 -11.85 10.04
CA ARG A 86 -7.12 -12.81 9.05
C ARG A 86 -6.43 -14.16 9.14
N TYR A 87 -5.15 -14.20 9.45
CA TYR A 87 -4.32 -15.40 9.38
C TYR A 87 -3.87 -15.93 10.74
N GLU A 88 -4.12 -15.21 11.84
CA GLU A 88 -3.72 -15.59 13.20
C GLU A 88 -2.20 -15.82 13.31
N LYS A 89 -1.43 -15.05 12.52
CA LYS A 89 0.03 -15.11 12.43
C LYS A 89 0.63 -13.72 12.51
N ILE A 90 1.92 -13.65 12.86
CA ILE A 90 2.68 -12.42 12.86
C ILE A 90 3.50 -12.36 11.57
N HIS A 91 3.33 -11.28 10.79
CA HIS A 91 4.09 -11.09 9.57
C HIS A 91 5.53 -10.65 9.90
N LYS A 92 6.54 -11.23 9.25
CA LYS A 92 7.96 -10.96 9.53
C LYS A 92 8.34 -9.48 9.47
N SER A 93 7.78 -8.72 8.52
CA SER A 93 8.02 -7.27 8.43
C SER A 93 7.62 -6.46 9.68
N SER A 94 6.83 -7.02 10.60
CA SER A 94 6.51 -6.34 11.87
C SER A 94 7.74 -6.05 12.72
N GLU A 95 8.80 -6.87 12.61
CA GLU A 95 10.08 -6.69 13.31
C GLU A 95 10.78 -5.37 12.97
N LEU A 96 10.49 -4.82 11.78
CA LEU A 96 11.06 -3.56 11.32
C LEU A 96 10.32 -2.32 11.84
N LEU A 97 9.11 -2.46 12.39
CA LEU A 97 8.27 -1.30 12.75
C LEU A 97 8.99 -0.33 13.71
N LYS A 98 9.70 -0.85 14.72
CA LYS A 98 10.46 -0.02 15.67
C LYS A 98 11.50 0.90 15.01
N TYR A 99 11.99 0.54 13.82
CA TYR A 99 12.92 1.35 13.04
C TYR A 99 12.18 2.26 12.06
N LEU A 100 11.14 1.74 11.41
CA LEU A 100 10.32 2.46 10.43
C LEU A 100 9.39 3.51 11.06
N GLU A 101 9.21 3.50 12.38
CA GLU A 101 8.51 4.58 13.09
C GLU A 101 9.32 5.88 13.12
N TYR A 102 10.65 5.80 12.99
CA TYR A 102 11.48 6.96 12.76
C TYR A 102 11.30 7.44 11.32
N ASN A 103 10.63 8.57 11.13
CA ASN A 103 10.48 9.18 9.81
C ASN A 103 11.74 9.97 9.43
N PRO A 104 12.56 9.49 8.46
CA PRO A 104 13.83 10.10 8.12
C PRO A 104 13.68 11.24 7.09
N VAL A 105 12.48 11.47 6.56
CA VAL A 105 12.27 12.39 5.44
C VAL A 105 12.54 13.82 5.89
N LYS A 106 13.50 14.45 5.21
CA LYS A 106 13.80 15.89 5.29
C LYS A 106 13.16 16.57 4.08
N SER A 107 12.22 17.46 4.30
CA SER A 107 11.49 18.18 3.25
C SER A 107 10.89 19.45 3.84
N ASP A 108 10.94 20.55 3.08
CA ASP A 108 10.30 21.82 3.44
C ASP A 108 8.78 21.76 3.22
N LEU A 109 8.30 20.76 2.46
CA LEU A 109 6.87 20.48 2.26
C LEU A 109 6.34 19.56 3.36
N ASN A 110 5.31 20.00 4.08
CA ASN A 110 4.65 19.24 5.14
C ASN A 110 3.21 18.84 4.79
N GLU A 111 2.95 18.55 3.52
CA GLU A 111 1.64 18.13 3.02
C GLU A 111 1.67 16.71 2.45
N LEU A 112 0.50 16.06 2.43
CA LEU A 112 0.30 14.82 1.70
C LEU A 112 0.16 15.17 0.21
N THR A 113 1.14 14.78 -0.60
CA THR A 113 1.11 15.07 -2.03
C THR A 113 0.29 14.02 -2.79
N PRO A 114 -0.19 14.30 -4.01
CA PRO A 114 -0.94 13.33 -4.82
C PRO A 114 -0.26 11.96 -4.87
N PHE A 115 -1.03 10.90 -4.62
CA PHE A 115 -0.52 9.54 -4.54
C PHE A 115 0.11 9.07 -5.85
N ALA A 116 1.24 8.35 -5.75
CA ALA A 116 1.84 7.70 -6.91
C ALA A 116 0.92 6.62 -7.49
N GLN A 117 0.72 6.66 -8.81
CA GLN A 117 -0.01 5.66 -9.59
C GLN A 117 1.01 4.80 -10.35
N ALA A 118 1.63 3.84 -9.66
CA ALA A 118 2.53 2.86 -10.28
C ALA A 118 1.70 1.70 -10.88
N ILE A 119 0.84 2.02 -11.84
CA ILE A 119 -0.07 1.07 -12.50
C ILE A 119 0.01 1.29 -14.02
N PRO A 120 -0.49 0.36 -14.85
CA PRO A 120 -0.52 0.55 -16.30
C PRO A 120 -1.27 1.84 -16.71
N LYS A 121 -0.82 2.45 -17.81
CA LYS A 121 -1.23 3.81 -18.23
C LYS A 121 -2.74 3.91 -18.45
N GLU A 122 -3.36 2.84 -18.93
CA GLU A 122 -4.79 2.72 -19.19
C GLU A 122 -5.67 2.83 -17.93
N TYR A 123 -5.11 2.58 -16.75
CA TYR A 123 -5.83 2.71 -15.48
C TYR A 123 -5.58 4.03 -14.76
N ILE A 124 -4.61 4.84 -15.20
CA ILE A 124 -4.26 6.11 -14.56
C ILE A 124 -5.44 7.09 -14.69
N THR A 125 -5.80 7.74 -13.58
CA THR A 125 -6.83 8.80 -13.57
C THR A 125 -6.37 9.99 -12.73
N ASN A 126 -7.18 11.06 -12.68
CA ASN A 126 -6.95 12.19 -11.78
C ASN A 126 -7.10 11.81 -10.29
N ASN A 127 -7.80 10.72 -9.98
CA ASN A 127 -7.99 10.22 -8.62
C ASN A 127 -7.30 8.87 -8.44
N ALA A 128 -6.23 8.83 -7.66
CA ALA A 128 -5.47 7.59 -7.45
C ALA A 128 -6.31 6.47 -6.85
N VAL A 129 -7.27 6.76 -5.96
CA VAL A 129 -8.16 5.73 -5.38
C VAL A 129 -9.00 5.07 -6.46
N THR A 130 -9.63 5.87 -7.31
CA THR A 130 -10.40 5.37 -8.46
C THR A 130 -9.51 4.52 -9.38
N ALA A 131 -8.32 5.01 -9.70
CA ALA A 131 -7.36 4.34 -10.57
C ALA A 131 -6.93 2.97 -10.02
N TYR A 132 -6.55 2.90 -8.74
CA TYR A 132 -6.18 1.66 -8.10
C TYR A 132 -7.35 0.70 -7.97
N ARG A 133 -8.57 1.16 -7.65
CA ARG A 133 -9.77 0.30 -7.60
C ARG A 133 -10.08 -0.32 -8.96
N LYS A 134 -10.03 0.46 -10.05
CA LYS A 134 -10.19 -0.04 -11.42
C LYS A 134 -9.15 -1.09 -11.76
N TYR A 135 -7.86 -0.80 -11.51
CA TYR A 135 -6.78 -1.77 -11.69
C TYR A 135 -6.97 -3.03 -10.84
N TYR A 136 -7.46 -2.89 -9.61
CA TYR A 136 -7.72 -4.00 -8.70
C TYR A 136 -8.81 -4.94 -9.26
N ILE A 137 -9.92 -4.37 -9.74
CA ILE A 137 -10.99 -5.14 -10.36
C ILE A 137 -10.52 -5.80 -11.65
N ALA A 138 -9.85 -5.06 -12.54
CA ALA A 138 -9.48 -5.61 -13.84
C ALA A 138 -8.43 -6.73 -13.72
N GLU A 139 -7.38 -6.50 -12.92
CA GLU A 139 -6.18 -7.34 -12.97
C GLU A 139 -6.02 -8.30 -11.79
N LYS A 140 -6.77 -8.08 -10.71
CA LYS A 140 -6.59 -8.82 -9.44
C LYS A 140 -7.79 -9.69 -9.08
N SER A 141 -8.97 -9.41 -9.64
CA SER A 141 -10.23 -10.12 -9.32
C SER A 141 -10.12 -11.64 -9.35
N ARG A 142 -9.37 -12.21 -10.30
CA ARG A 142 -9.21 -13.67 -10.45
C ARG A 142 -8.76 -14.42 -9.19
N PHE A 143 -8.13 -13.73 -8.24
CA PHE A 143 -7.67 -14.33 -6.99
C PHE A 143 -8.16 -13.60 -5.74
N CYS A 144 -9.03 -12.61 -5.90
CA CYS A 144 -9.51 -11.79 -4.80
C CYS A 144 -10.47 -12.59 -3.90
N LYS A 145 -10.08 -12.70 -2.63
CA LYS A 145 -10.90 -13.21 -1.52
C LYS A 145 -10.72 -12.27 -0.32
N TRP A 146 -11.73 -12.19 0.54
CA TRP A 146 -11.71 -11.36 1.75
C TRP A 146 -12.19 -12.18 2.95
N THR A 147 -11.40 -13.16 3.39
CA THR A 147 -11.73 -13.98 4.56
C THR A 147 -11.78 -13.12 5.83
N LYS A 148 -12.76 -13.38 6.71
CA LYS A 148 -13.08 -12.58 7.93
C LYS A 148 -13.44 -11.10 7.69
N ARG A 149 -13.68 -10.69 6.44
CA ARG A 149 -14.12 -9.35 6.04
C ARG A 149 -15.20 -9.45 4.96
N LYS A 150 -15.98 -8.38 4.78
CA LYS A 150 -16.81 -8.23 3.57
C LYS A 150 -15.91 -7.73 2.44
N ALA A 151 -16.12 -8.22 1.22
CA ALA A 151 -15.54 -7.58 0.05
C ALA A 151 -16.02 -6.11 -0.04
N PRO A 152 -15.20 -5.16 -0.51
CA PRO A 152 -15.59 -3.76 -0.57
C PRO A 152 -16.78 -3.52 -1.50
N ASP A 153 -17.66 -2.58 -1.16
CA ASP A 153 -18.88 -2.34 -1.94
C ASP A 153 -18.56 -1.90 -3.40
N TRP A 154 -17.50 -1.10 -3.60
CA TRP A 154 -17.04 -0.74 -4.94
C TRP A 154 -16.61 -1.93 -5.80
N TYR A 155 -16.15 -3.01 -5.16
CA TYR A 155 -15.78 -4.24 -5.86
C TYR A 155 -17.03 -5.07 -6.18
N LEU A 156 -17.93 -5.22 -5.21
CA LEU A 156 -19.16 -6.00 -5.38
C LEU A 156 -20.10 -5.42 -6.42
N ASN A 157 -20.26 -4.09 -6.46
CA ASN A 157 -21.13 -3.41 -7.42
C ASN A 157 -20.63 -3.66 -8.85
N GLU A 158 -19.33 -3.45 -9.11
CA GLU A 158 -18.74 -3.62 -10.43
C GLU A 158 -18.79 -5.08 -10.93
N ILE A 159 -18.62 -6.06 -10.04
CA ILE A 159 -18.73 -7.48 -10.41
C ILE A 159 -20.18 -7.86 -10.75
N LYS A 160 -21.17 -7.30 -10.04
CA LYS A 160 -22.59 -7.52 -10.37
C LYS A 160 -22.93 -6.95 -11.74
N ASP A 161 -22.52 -5.72 -12.02
CA ASP A 161 -22.79 -5.05 -13.30
C ASP A 161 -22.17 -5.82 -14.48
N LYS A 162 -20.96 -6.36 -14.31
CA LYS A 162 -20.32 -7.22 -15.33
C LYS A 162 -21.03 -8.54 -15.57
N ASN A 163 -21.71 -9.09 -14.57
CA ASN A 163 -22.48 -10.32 -14.75
C ASN A 163 -23.82 -10.04 -15.44
N ASN A 164 -24.48 -8.92 -15.10
CA ASN A 164 -25.72 -8.49 -15.74
C ASN A 164 -25.53 -8.09 -17.22
N ASN A 165 -24.37 -7.53 -17.57
CA ASN A 165 -24.06 -7.16 -18.96
C ASN A 165 -23.56 -8.33 -19.84
N LYS A 166 -23.51 -9.55 -19.29
CA LYS A 166 -23.13 -10.78 -20.01
C LYS A 166 -24.31 -11.73 -20.26
N THR A 167 -25.48 -11.39 -19.75
CA THR A 167 -26.79 -12.01 -20.03
C THR A 167 -27.53 -11.19 -21.07
#